data_AF-A0A1I7UYP7-F1
#
_entry.id   AF-A0A1I7UYP7-F1
#
_cell.length_a   1.000
_cell.length_b   1.000
_cell.length_c   1.000
_cell.angle_alpha   90.00
_cell.angle_beta   90.00
_cell.angle_gamma   90.00
#
_symmetry.space_group_name_H-M   'P 1'
#
loop_
_entity.id
_entity.type
_entity.pdbx_description
1 polymer ?
#
loop_
_entity_poly.entity_id
_entity_poly.type
_entity_poly.pdbx_seq_one_letter_code
_entity_poly.pdbx_strand_id
1 'polypeptide(L)'
;MFVYKAMAFGHIWKAKIVMKNEKKAGIQDPRVMKMNKYRPECKVCHREFNVTSRIPRVLQCGHSICEQCANRLQDDYRYILCPFCEHITPDDEEVGFPRNYDLLSVICQ
;
A
#
# COMPACT_ATOMS: atom_id res chain seq x y z
N MET A 1 7.15 -53.88 -63.04
CA MET A 1 8.04 -55.05 -63.07
C MET A 1 9.47 -54.53 -62.98
N PHE A 2 10.09 -54.69 -61.80
CA PHE A 2 11.54 -54.68 -61.51
C PHE A 2 12.38 -53.45 -61.91
N VAL A 3 13.29 -52.89 -61.13
CA VAL A 3 13.65 -52.93 -59.70
C VAL A 3 14.64 -51.76 -59.57
N TYR A 4 14.50 -50.90 -58.56
CA TYR A 4 15.69 -50.24 -58.02
C TYR A 4 15.69 -50.45 -56.51
N LYS A 5 16.64 -51.29 -56.08
CA LYS A 5 16.83 -51.76 -54.71
C LYS A 5 17.63 -50.71 -53.93
N ALA A 6 17.24 -50.55 -52.67
CA ALA A 6 17.68 -49.55 -51.71
C ALA A 6 19.14 -49.71 -51.22
N MET A 7 19.75 -48.59 -50.81
CA MET A 7 20.56 -48.34 -49.59
C MET A 7 20.63 -46.80 -49.44
N ALA A 8 20.57 -46.09 -48.30
CA ALA A 8 20.47 -46.42 -46.88
C ALA A 8 20.12 -45.09 -46.13
N PHE A 9 19.15 -45.20 -45.22
CA PHE A 9 18.99 -44.53 -43.92
C PHE A 9 19.26 -43.01 -43.73
N GLY A 10 18.20 -42.31 -43.32
CA GLY A 10 18.32 -40.96 -42.76
C GLY A 10 17.02 -40.27 -42.31
N HIS A 11 16.09 -41.03 -41.72
CA HIS A 11 15.01 -40.59 -40.81
C HIS A 11 14.21 -39.29 -41.12
N ILE A 12 13.02 -39.55 -41.68
CA ILE A 12 11.67 -39.03 -41.35
C ILE A 12 11.68 -38.26 -40.01
N TRP A 13 11.09 -37.06 -39.89
CA TRP A 13 9.72 -36.90 -39.38
C TRP A 13 9.15 -35.51 -39.71
N LYS A 14 8.12 -35.49 -40.57
CA LYS A 14 7.12 -34.42 -40.63
C LYS A 14 6.46 -34.28 -39.27
N ALA A 15 6.66 -33.16 -38.57
CA ALA A 15 5.94 -32.87 -37.35
C ALA A 15 4.82 -31.85 -37.61
N LYS A 16 3.60 -32.30 -37.35
CA LYS A 16 2.30 -31.62 -37.41
C LYS A 16 2.31 -30.41 -36.47
N ILE A 17 1.89 -29.23 -36.94
CA ILE A 17 1.65 -28.07 -36.07
C ILE A 17 0.44 -28.39 -35.20
N VAL A 18 0.69 -28.73 -33.93
CA VAL A 18 -0.34 -28.80 -32.90
C VAL A 18 -0.21 -27.53 -32.08
N MET A 19 -1.24 -26.67 -32.14
CA MET A 19 -1.31 -25.49 -31.28
C MET A 19 -1.45 -25.96 -29.83
N LYS A 20 -0.36 -25.89 -29.06
CA LYS A 20 -0.44 -26.02 -27.61
C LYS A 20 -0.97 -24.69 -27.07
N ASN A 21 -2.07 -24.78 -26.35
CA ASN A 21 -2.67 -23.68 -25.60
C ASN A 21 -1.65 -23.27 -24.52
N GLU A 22 -0.83 -22.27 -24.83
CA GLU A 22 0.16 -21.75 -23.91
C GLU A 22 -0.58 -21.06 -22.77
N LYS A 23 -0.58 -21.71 -21.60
CA LYS A 23 -0.82 -21.01 -20.34
C LYS A 23 0.19 -19.87 -20.33
N LYS A 24 -0.27 -18.63 -20.49
CA LYS A 24 0.58 -17.45 -20.29
C LYS A 24 1.07 -17.49 -18.84
N ALA A 25 2.22 -18.12 -18.63
CA ALA A 25 2.99 -17.95 -17.42
C ALA A 25 3.40 -16.49 -17.45
N GLY A 26 2.66 -15.67 -16.68
CA GLY A 26 2.94 -14.26 -16.57
C GLY A 26 4.41 -14.08 -16.24
N ILE A 27 5.12 -13.34 -17.09
CA ILE A 27 6.45 -12.85 -16.80
C ILE A 27 6.29 -11.97 -15.56
N GLN A 28 6.68 -12.48 -14.40
CA GLN A 28 6.82 -11.65 -13.22
C GLN A 28 8.08 -10.82 -13.45
N ASP A 29 7.92 -9.59 -13.92
CA ASP A 29 9.03 -8.64 -14.07
C ASP A 29 9.63 -8.37 -12.67
N PRO A 30 10.91 -8.68 -12.43
CA PRO A 30 11.58 -8.38 -11.16
C PRO A 30 11.60 -6.89 -10.79
N ARG A 31 11.26 -5.99 -11.72
CA ARG A 31 11.13 -4.54 -11.49
C ARG A 31 9.78 -4.11 -10.93
N VAL A 32 8.76 -4.97 -10.98
CA VAL A 32 7.45 -4.66 -10.38
C VAL A 32 7.46 -5.18 -8.94
N MET A 33 7.96 -4.35 -8.02
CA MET A 33 7.72 -4.55 -6.60
C MET A 33 6.21 -4.50 -6.37
N LYS A 34 5.63 -5.63 -5.98
CA LYS A 34 4.23 -5.72 -5.56
C LYS A 34 4.07 -4.80 -4.34
N MET A 35 3.56 -3.59 -4.57
CA MET A 35 3.42 -2.59 -3.52
C MET A 35 2.41 -3.10 -2.50
N ASN A 36 2.90 -3.49 -1.32
CA ASN A 36 2.03 -3.73 -0.18
C ASN A 36 1.27 -2.42 0.07
N LYS A 37 -0.06 -2.50 0.12
CA LYS A 37 -0.93 -1.35 0.44
C LYS A 37 -0.54 -0.84 1.81
N TYR A 38 0.27 0.23 1.87
CA TYR A 38 0.68 0.85 3.12
C TYR A 38 -0.55 1.48 3.78
N ARG A 39 -0.83 1.08 5.02
CA ARG A 39 -1.93 1.64 5.81
C ARG A 39 -1.35 2.51 6.93
N PRO A 40 -1.50 3.84 6.85
CA PRO A 40 -0.94 4.71 7.87
C PRO A 40 -1.66 4.52 9.20
N GLU A 41 -0.90 4.59 10.29
CA GLU A 41 -1.38 4.35 11.66
C GLU A 41 -0.94 5.46 12.61
N CYS A 42 -1.74 5.67 13.65
CA CYS A 42 -1.37 6.57 14.74
C CYS A 42 -0.24 5.96 15.56
N LYS A 43 0.88 6.67 15.71
CA LYS A 43 2.04 6.20 16.48
C LYS A 43 1.88 6.26 18.00
N VAL A 44 0.78 6.83 18.49
CA VAL A 44 0.44 6.84 19.92
C VAL A 44 -0.34 5.58 20.32
N CYS A 45 -1.35 5.17 19.53
CA CYS A 45 -2.19 4.02 19.86
C CYS A 45 -1.98 2.80 18.95
N HIS A 46 -1.10 2.89 17.95
CA HIS A 46 -0.78 1.82 16.98
C HIS A 46 -2.01 1.27 16.25
N ARG A 47 -2.97 2.13 15.93
CA ARG A 47 -4.17 1.79 15.18
C ARG A 47 -4.22 2.56 13.86
N GLU A 48 -4.71 1.89 12.82
CA GLU A 48 -4.93 2.50 11.50
C GLU A 48 -5.80 3.75 11.61
N PHE A 49 -5.40 4.80 10.89
CA PHE A 49 -6.24 5.97 10.71
C PHE A 49 -7.47 5.62 9.86
N ASN A 50 -8.57 6.33 10.08
CA ASN A 50 -9.78 6.19 9.29
C ASN A 50 -10.56 7.51 9.24
N VAL A 51 -11.58 7.59 8.38
CA VAL A 51 -12.38 8.81 8.15
C VAL A 51 -13.47 9.05 9.21
N THR A 52 -13.65 8.16 10.19
CA THR A 52 -14.76 8.23 11.16
C THR A 52 -14.28 8.48 12.58
N SER A 53 -13.56 7.52 13.15
CA SER A 53 -13.22 7.45 14.57
C SER A 53 -11.75 7.68 14.86
N ARG A 54 -10.89 7.60 13.83
CA ARG A 54 -9.44 7.79 13.92
C ARG A 54 -8.97 8.75 12.85
N ILE A 55 -9.62 9.89 12.77
CA ILE A 55 -9.25 10.97 11.86
C ILE A 55 -7.86 11.48 12.29
N PRO A 56 -6.86 11.55 11.39
CA PRO A 56 -5.56 12.11 11.70
C PRO A 56 -5.70 13.64 11.92
N ARG A 57 -5.21 14.10 13.07
CA ARG A 57 -5.16 15.49 13.52
C ARG A 57 -3.71 15.96 13.51
N VAL A 58 -3.45 17.14 12.95
CA VAL A 58 -2.11 17.73 12.82
C VAL A 58 -1.85 18.69 13.98
N LEU A 59 -0.73 18.51 14.67
CA LEU A 59 -0.22 19.41 15.70
C LEU A 59 0.59 20.55 15.05
N GLN A 60 0.84 21.66 15.77
CA GLN A 60 1.58 22.82 15.22
C GLN A 60 3.00 22.48 14.73
N CYS A 61 3.62 21.44 15.31
CA CYS A 61 4.91 20.92 14.86
C CYS A 61 4.86 20.08 13.57
N GLY A 62 3.67 19.81 13.02
CA GLY A 62 3.46 18.99 11.83
C GLY A 62 3.24 17.50 12.08
N HIS A 63 3.49 17.00 13.29
CA HIS A 63 3.18 15.61 13.63
C HIS A 63 1.68 15.34 13.64
N SER A 64 1.29 14.12 13.24
CA SER A 64 -0.11 13.70 13.23
C SER A 64 -0.40 12.61 14.27
N ILE A 65 -1.49 12.78 15.00
CA ILE A 65 -2.06 11.79 15.94
C ILE A 65 -3.54 11.57 15.60
N CYS A 66 -4.17 10.47 16.04
CA CYS A 66 -5.60 10.29 15.78
C CYS A 66 -6.44 11.15 16.73
N GLU A 67 -7.65 11.53 16.32
CA GLU A 67 -8.59 12.33 17.12
C GLU A 67 -8.83 11.75 18.53
N GLN A 68 -8.97 10.43 18.67
CA GLN A 68 -9.08 9.78 19.99
C GLN A 68 -7.86 10.02 20.88
N CYS A 69 -6.67 10.03 20.29
CA CYS A 69 -5.44 10.34 21.02
C CYS A 69 -5.32 11.83 21.30
N ALA A 70 -5.76 12.70 20.40
CA ALA A 70 -5.78 14.14 20.62
C ALA A 70 -6.66 14.50 21.82
N ASN A 71 -7.91 14.02 21.85
CA ASN A 71 -8.84 14.27 22.95
C ASN A 71 -8.30 13.75 24.29
N ARG A 72 -7.63 12.59 24.30
CA ARG A 72 -7.01 12.04 25.52
C ARG A 72 -5.78 12.82 25.97
N LEU A 73 -4.95 13.28 25.04
CA LEU A 73 -3.74 14.04 25.39
C LEU A 73 -4.05 15.48 25.80
N GLN A 74 -5.19 15.99 25.35
CA GLN A 74 -5.69 17.30 25.74
C GLN A 74 -6.25 17.31 27.16
N ASP A 75 -6.85 16.21 27.64
CA ASP A 75 -7.56 16.03 28.93
C ASP A 75 -7.38 17.16 29.97
N ASP A 76 -8.41 18.00 30.12
CA ASP A 76 -8.51 19.21 30.97
C ASP A 76 -7.55 20.38 30.67
N TYR A 77 -6.60 20.22 29.74
CA TYR A 77 -5.72 21.28 29.27
C TYR A 77 -6.24 21.94 27.99
N ARG A 78 -5.87 23.21 27.82
CA ARG A 78 -6.09 23.96 26.56
C ARG A 78 -4.95 23.80 25.56
N TYR A 79 -4.21 22.69 25.64
CA TYR A 79 -3.10 22.40 24.74
C TYR A 79 -2.77 20.91 24.72
N ILE A 80 -2.07 20.47 23.68
CA ILE A 80 -1.41 19.17 23.58
C ILE A 80 0.10 19.39 23.56
N LEU A 81 0.83 18.67 24.42
CA LEU A 81 2.27 18.50 24.27
C LEU A 81 2.51 17.38 23.26
N CYS A 82 3.21 17.66 22.16
CA CYS A 82 3.48 16.65 21.14
C CYS A 82 4.27 15.47 21.72
N PRO A 83 3.77 14.21 21.61
CA PRO A 83 4.44 13.06 22.18
C PRO A 83 5.74 12.65 21.45
N PHE A 84 6.06 13.32 20.34
CA PHE A 84 7.22 13.00 19.50
C PHE A 84 8.35 14.03 19.59
N CYS A 85 8.02 15.29 19.90
CA CYS A 85 8.99 16.39 19.91
C CYS A 85 8.74 17.45 20.98
N GLU A 86 7.80 17.21 21.91
CA GLU A 86 7.50 18.08 23.06
C GLU A 86 7.05 19.51 22.68
N HIS A 87 6.70 19.75 21.42
CA HIS A 87 6.16 21.04 21.00
C HIS A 87 4.72 21.22 21.51
N ILE A 88 4.43 22.38 22.10
CA ILE A 88 3.10 22.73 22.58
C ILE A 88 2.22 23.12 21.40
N THR A 89 1.03 22.55 21.31
CA THR A 89 -0.02 22.94 20.37
C THR A 89 -1.23 23.39 21.18
N PRO A 90 -1.52 24.70 21.28
CA PRO A 90 -2.75 25.20 21.90
C PRO A 90 -3.98 24.64 21.19
N ASP A 91 -5.04 24.36 21.95
CA ASP A 91 -6.34 24.05 21.38
C ASP A 91 -7.05 25.35 20.94
N ASP A 92 -7.69 25.28 19.78
CA ASP A 92 -8.56 26.33 19.27
C ASP A 92 -9.99 25.86 19.52
N GLU A 93 -10.70 26.47 20.48
CA GLU A 93 -12.04 25.99 20.89
C GLU A 93 -13.07 25.99 19.74
N GLU A 94 -12.89 26.84 18.73
CA GLU A 94 -13.82 26.92 17.60
C GLU A 94 -13.49 25.90 16.50
N VAL A 95 -12.22 25.69 16.22
CA VAL A 95 -11.75 24.89 15.07
C VAL A 95 -11.30 23.48 15.46
N GLY A 96 -10.82 23.33 16.69
CA GLY A 96 -10.06 22.17 17.17
C GLY A 96 -8.78 21.94 16.37
N PHE A 97 -8.12 20.80 16.60
CA PHE A 97 -6.92 20.44 15.84
C PHE A 97 -7.25 20.17 14.36
N PRO A 98 -6.52 20.77 13.38
CA PRO A 98 -6.77 20.56 11.96
C PRO A 98 -6.65 19.09 11.53
N ARG A 99 -7.43 18.67 10.52
CA ARG A 99 -7.31 17.32 9.93
C ARG A 99 -6.12 17.25 8.98
N ASN A 100 -5.45 16.09 8.92
CA ASN A 100 -4.44 15.81 7.91
C ASN A 100 -5.10 15.30 6.62
N TYR A 101 -5.45 16.20 5.71
CA TYR A 101 -6.11 15.84 4.44
C TYR A 101 -5.24 15.02 3.50
N ASP A 102 -3.91 15.22 3.54
CA ASP A 102 -2.97 14.43 2.75
C ASP A 102 -3.00 12.95 3.17
N LEU A 103 -2.97 12.67 4.48
CA LEU A 103 -3.11 11.31 5.00
C LEU A 103 -4.51 10.73 4.70
N LEU A 104 -5.57 11.53 4.82
CA LEU A 104 -6.93 11.09 4.48
C LEU A 104 -7.04 10.69 3.00
N SER A 105 -6.36 11.39 2.10
CA SER A 105 -6.35 11.07 0.66
C SER A 105 -5.77 9.68 0.37
N VAL A 106 -4.82 9.22 1.18
CA VAL A 106 -4.19 7.90 1.07
C VAL A 106 -5.06 6.81 1.68
N ILE A 107 -5.75 7.11 2.78
CA ILE A 107 -6.63 6.16 3.49
C ILE A 107 -7.88 5.82 2.67
N CYS A 108 -8.38 6.76 1.86
CA CYS A 108 -9.58 6.60 1.04
C CYS A 108 -9.37 5.90 -0.33
N GLN A 109 -8.17 5.43 -0.64
CA GLN A 109 -7.86 4.68 -1.88
C GLN A 109 -8.12 3.17 -1.74
#